data_AF-A0A538AAN3-F1
#
_entry.id   AF-A0A538AAN3-F1
#
_cell.length_a   1.000
_cell.length_b   1.000
_cell.length_c   1.000
_cell.angle_alpha   90.00
_cell.angle_beta   90.00
_cell.angle_gamma   90.00
#
_symmetry.space_group_name_H-M   'P 1'
#
loop_
_entity.id
_entity.type
_entity.pdbx_description
1 polymer ?
#
loop_
_entity_poly.entity_id
_entity_poly.type
_entity_poly.pdbx_seq_one_letter_code
_entity_poly.pdbx_strand_id
1 'polypeptide(L)'
;MARLGAFLRNPFSFLFTRSSHEDRVAAYLIREHERGRSLDEILEDPYVRNRCTPQERDRLLDRPELIRAIGDDVVAAARTGRG
;
A
#
# COMPACT_ATOMS: atom_id res chain seq x y z
N MET A 1 -12.18 10.07 17.26
CA MET A 1 -10.84 10.49 17.70
C MET A 1 -9.95 9.28 17.79
N ALA A 2 -9.14 9.01 16.77
CA ALA A 2 -7.93 8.20 16.86
C ALA A 2 -6.98 8.70 15.77
N ARG A 3 -6.17 9.68 16.14
CA ARG A 3 -5.00 10.12 15.36
C ARG A 3 -3.86 9.20 15.75
N LEU A 4 -3.62 8.14 14.98
CA LEU A 4 -2.40 7.35 15.10
C LEU A 4 -1.72 7.34 13.73
N GLY A 5 -0.48 7.82 13.68
CA GLY A 5 0.42 7.49 12.57
C GLY A 5 0.82 8.62 11.63
N ALA A 6 0.65 9.90 12.01
CA ALA A 6 1.32 10.99 11.30
C ALA A 6 2.84 11.00 11.55
N PHE A 7 3.62 9.91 11.36
CA PHE A 7 5.06 9.95 11.65
C PHE A 7 5.94 8.80 11.08
N LEU A 8 5.83 8.41 9.81
CA LEU A 8 6.88 7.61 9.16
C LEU A 8 7.33 8.27 7.85
N ARG A 9 8.12 9.35 7.97
CA ARG A 9 8.92 9.89 6.85
C ARG A 9 9.89 8.79 6.40
N ASN A 10 9.61 8.24 5.23
CA ASN A 10 10.31 7.12 4.59
C ASN A 10 11.84 7.40 4.49
N PRO A 11 12.71 6.68 5.22
CA PRO A 11 14.16 6.92 5.20
C PRO A 11 14.87 6.41 3.93
N PHE A 12 14.12 5.89 2.96
CA PHE A 12 14.67 5.28 1.74
C PHE A 12 14.18 5.92 0.43
N SER A 13 13.59 7.13 0.48
CA SER A 13 13.09 7.85 -0.71
C SER A 13 14.16 8.19 -1.76
N PHE A 14 15.45 7.99 -1.44
CA PHE A 14 16.58 8.35 -2.28
C PHE A 14 17.14 7.18 -3.13
N LEU A 15 16.78 5.91 -2.87
CA LEU A 15 17.31 4.77 -3.64
C LEU A 15 16.58 4.50 -4.96
N PHE A 16 15.58 5.32 -5.33
CA PHE A 16 14.75 5.09 -6.50
C PHE A 16 14.53 6.35 -7.33
N THR A 17 15.34 6.53 -8.39
CA THR A 17 14.91 7.19 -9.62
C THR A 17 13.81 6.33 -10.26
N ARG A 18 12.60 6.28 -9.67
CA ARG A 18 11.46 5.53 -10.20
C ARG A 18 10.39 6.46 -10.76
N SER A 19 9.57 5.91 -11.66
CA SER A 19 8.54 6.67 -12.36
C SER A 19 7.54 7.23 -11.34
N SER A 20 7.32 8.56 -11.39
CA SER A 20 6.35 9.26 -10.53
C SER A 20 4.95 8.64 -10.55
N HIS A 21 4.67 7.82 -11.56
CA HIS A 21 3.43 7.12 -11.76
C HIS A 21 3.25 5.92 -10.80
N GLU A 22 4.21 5.00 -10.70
CA GLU A 22 4.12 3.82 -9.81
C GLU A 22 3.98 4.25 -8.34
N ASP A 23 4.61 5.37 -7.94
CA ASP A 23 4.46 5.93 -6.59
C ASP A 23 3.05 6.40 -6.28
N ARG A 24 2.35 6.98 -7.26
CA ARG A 24 0.94 7.38 -7.08
C ARG A 24 0.04 6.17 -6.95
N VAL A 25 0.33 5.09 -7.68
CA VAL A 25 -0.44 3.85 -7.57
C VAL A 25 -0.17 3.19 -6.21
N ALA A 26 1.07 3.11 -5.77
CA ALA A 26 1.40 2.59 -4.43
C ALA A 26 0.71 3.38 -3.32
N ALA A 27 0.76 4.71 -3.37
CA ALA A 27 0.07 5.57 -2.41
C ALA A 27 -1.45 5.37 -2.45
N TYR A 28 -2.03 5.17 -3.64
CA TYR A 28 -3.45 4.85 -3.80
C TYR A 28 -3.81 3.52 -3.14
N LEU A 29 -3.03 2.46 -3.41
CA LEU A 29 -3.25 1.12 -2.84
C LEU A 29 -3.24 1.16 -1.30
N ILE A 30 -2.22 1.80 -0.71
CA ILE A 30 -2.12 1.95 0.74
C ILE A 30 -3.34 2.70 1.30
N ARG A 31 -3.68 3.84 0.68
CA ARG A 31 -4.78 4.69 1.13
C ARG A 31 -6.15 4.01 1.04
N GLU A 32 -6.37 3.15 0.05
CA GLU A 32 -7.62 2.38 -0.09
C GLU A 32 -7.64 1.16 0.85
N HIS A 33 -6.49 0.53 1.09
CA HIS A 33 -6.39 -0.55 2.06
C HIS A 33 -6.69 -0.06 3.48
N GLU A 34 -6.16 1.10 3.88
CA GLU A 34 -6.47 1.75 5.16
C GLU A 34 -7.96 2.10 5.32
N ARG A 35 -8.75 2.12 4.24
CA ARG A 35 -10.22 2.26 4.29
C ARG A 35 -10.95 0.95 4.55
N GLY A 36 -10.22 -0.16 4.65
CA GLY A 36 -10.76 -1.50 4.88
C GLY A 36 -11.11 -2.27 3.59
N ARG A 37 -10.75 -1.76 2.40
CA ARG A 37 -10.92 -2.51 1.15
C ARG A 37 -9.82 -3.56 1.01
N SER A 38 -10.15 -4.71 0.42
CA SER A 38 -9.19 -5.78 0.22
C SER A 38 -8.26 -5.47 -0.95
N LEU A 39 -7.02 -5.97 -0.88
CA LEU A 39 -6.01 -5.62 -1.89
C LEU A 39 -6.37 -6.15 -3.28
N ASP A 40 -6.98 -7.33 -3.36
CA ASP A 40 -7.49 -7.92 -4.60
C ASP A 40 -8.57 -7.05 -5.25
N GLU A 41 -9.46 -6.44 -4.46
CA GLU A 41 -10.48 -5.53 -4.97
C GLU A 41 -9.83 -4.26 -5.55
N ILE A 42 -8.90 -3.66 -4.81
CA ILE A 42 -8.26 -2.39 -5.19
C ILE A 42 -7.36 -2.57 -6.42
N LEU A 43 -6.67 -3.71 -6.56
CA LEU A 43 -5.83 -4.02 -7.72
C LEU A 43 -6.62 -4.09 -9.04
N GLU A 44 -7.93 -4.32 -8.94
CA GLU A 44 -8.85 -4.40 -10.07
C GLU A 44 -9.57 -3.08 -10.36
N ASP A 45 -9.31 -2.05 -9.55
CA ASP A 45 -9.87 -0.72 -9.77
C ASP A 45 -9.42 -0.18 -11.13
N PRO A 46 -10.32 0.49 -11.89
CA PRO A 46 -9.98 1.08 -13.18
C PRO A 46 -8.77 2.02 -13.11
N TYR A 47 -8.61 2.72 -11.98
CA TYR A 47 -7.46 3.59 -11.77
C TYR A 47 -6.14 2.81 -11.79
N VAL A 48 -6.06 1.62 -11.20
CA VAL A 48 -4.85 0.79 -11.17
C VAL A 48 -4.62 0.11 -12.51
N ARG A 49 -5.66 -0.53 -13.07
CA ARG A 49 -5.57 -1.26 -14.35
C ARG A 49 -5.21 -0.36 -15.54
N ASN A 50 -5.68 0.89 -15.57
CA ASN A 50 -5.39 1.83 -16.65
C ASN A 50 -3.96 2.41 -16.59
N ARG A 51 -3.22 2.07 -15.54
CA ARG A 51 -2.03 2.80 -15.10
C ARG A 51 -0.85 1.88 -14.84
N CYS A 52 -1.10 0.63 -14.49
CA CYS A 52 -0.08 -0.38 -14.32
C CYS A 52 -0.40 -1.60 -15.17
N THR A 53 0.60 -2.06 -15.90
CA THR A 53 0.62 -3.40 -16.51
C THR A 53 0.57 -4.49 -15.43
N PRO A 54 0.18 -5.73 -15.76
CA PRO A 54 0.25 -6.85 -14.82
C PRO A 54 1.61 -6.98 -14.12
N GLN A 55 2.70 -6.88 -14.86
CA GLN A 55 4.06 -6.99 -14.32
C GLN A 55 4.44 -5.80 -13.42
N GLU A 56 3.89 -4.61 -13.67
CA GLU A 56 4.05 -3.47 -12.77
C GLU A 56 3.28 -3.66 -11.48
N ARG A 57 2.07 -4.22 -11.54
CA ARG A 57 1.28 -4.54 -10.34
C ARG A 57 2.01 -5.55 -9.45
N ASP A 58 2.60 -6.59 -10.03
CA ASP A 58 3.40 -7.56 -9.28
C ASP A 58 4.59 -6.88 -8.59
N ARG A 59 5.32 -6.01 -9.32
CA ARG A 59 6.41 -5.21 -8.74
C ARG A 59 5.97 -4.25 -7.64
N LEU A 60 4.72 -3.76 -7.67
CA LEU A 60 4.16 -2.93 -6.61
C LEU A 60 3.96 -3.72 -5.31
N LEU A 61 3.63 -5.00 -5.40
CA LEU A 61 3.45 -5.88 -4.23
C LEU A 61 4.78 -6.18 -3.52
N ASP A 62 5.90 -6.15 -4.24
CA ASP A 62 7.24 -6.28 -3.66
C ASP A 62 7.74 -5.00 -2.98
N ARG A 63 6.97 -3.91 -3.00
CA ARG A 63 7.42 -2.64 -2.43
C ARG A 63 7.41 -2.68 -0.90
N PRO A 64 8.52 -2.29 -0.25
CA PRO A 64 8.60 -2.24 1.21
C PRO A 64 7.51 -1.39 1.85
N GLU A 65 7.09 -0.29 1.21
CA GLU A 65 6.03 0.56 1.74
C GLU A 65 4.67 -0.13 1.76
N LEU A 66 4.33 -0.87 0.69
CA LEU A 66 3.07 -1.63 0.60
C LEU A 66 3.07 -2.80 1.60
N ILE A 67 4.16 -3.57 1.62
CA ILE A 67 4.32 -4.72 2.51
C ILE A 67 4.17 -4.29 3.96
N ARG A 68 4.77 -3.15 4.36
CA ARG A 68 4.64 -2.61 5.71
C ARG A 68 3.21 -2.20 6.02
N ALA A 69 2.58 -1.40 5.16
CA ALA A 69 1.22 -0.92 5.41
C ALA A 69 0.22 -2.08 5.58
N ILE A 70 0.27 -3.06 4.67
CA ILE A 70 -0.61 -4.24 4.73
C ILE A 70 -0.23 -5.14 5.91
N GLY A 71 1.06 -5.32 6.17
CA GLY A 71 1.55 -6.16 7.27
C GLY A 71 1.12 -5.63 8.63
N ASP A 72 1.15 -4.31 8.83
CA ASP A 72 0.72 -3.67 10.07
C ASP A 72 -0.76 -3.94 10.36
N ASP A 73 -1.62 -3.87 9.34
CA ASP A 73 -3.06 -4.17 9.46
C ASP A 73 -3.31 -5.66 9.75
N VAL A 74 -2.59 -6.57 9.09
CA VAL A 74 -2.68 -8.02 9.37
C VAL A 74 -2.27 -8.33 10.82
N VAL A 75 -1.19 -7.71 11.30
CA VAL A 75 -0.73 -7.86 12.68
C VAL A 75 -1.74 -7.27 13.66
N ALA A 76 -2.33 -6.12 13.36
CA ALA A 76 -3.36 -5.49 14.18
C ALA A 76 -4.62 -6.37 14.28
N ALA A 77 -5.09 -6.92 13.16
CA ALA A 77 -6.22 -7.85 13.12
C ALA A 77 -5.95 -9.12 13.95
N ALA A 78 -4.76 -9.71 13.82
CA ALA A 78 -4.36 -10.90 14.57
C ALA A 78 -4.27 -10.67 16.09
N ARG A 79 -3.95 -9.45 16.54
CA ARG A 79 -3.96 -9.07 17.96
C ARG A 79 -5.38 -8.92 18.51
N THR A 80 -6.29 -8.33 17.73
CA THR A 80 -7.69 -8.13 18.13
C THR A 80 -8.47 -9.45 18.17
N GLY A 81 -8.22 -10.37 17.24
CA GLY A 81 -8.89 -11.68 17.20
C GLY A 81 -8.45 -12.69 18.27
N ARG A 82 -7.47 -12.34 19.10
CA ARG A 82 -6.99 -13.15 20.24
C ARG A 82 -7.56 -12.71 21.60
N GLY A 83 -8.50 -11.75 21.61
CA GLY A 83 -9.19 -11.24 22.80
C GLY A 83 -10.54 -11.91 23.05
#